data_AF-A0A948E0D9-F1
#
_entry.id   AF-A0A948E0D9-F1
#
_cell.length_a   1.000
_cell.length_b   1.000
_cell.length_c   1.000
_cell.angle_alpha   90.00
_cell.angle_beta   90.00
_cell.angle_gamma   90.00
#
_symmetry.space_group_name_H-M   'P 1'
#
loop_
_entity.id
_entity.type
_entity.pdbx_description
1 polymer ?
#
loop_
_entity_poly.entity_id
_entity_poly.type
_entity_poly.pdbx_seq_one_letter_code
_entity_poly.pdbx_strand_id
1 'polypeptide(L)'
;MKTKEFEPNIIVFACNWCSYAGADLAGVSRLQYPPNVKINRIMCTGRMNPSILLNAFLHGADGVLLCGCHFGDCHYISGNDKADVMSRQAKELLDMVGIGRERYEFEQISAAEGPKFAATMTGFTQRIKELGPNPLARARSTEHGARKDFDQILRDSRAYHCYQCSQCTGGCPVSRTRTAYNPRKEMRRLLVGQEDKVIENIELRSCLTCGLCNSRCPHDVDLVGFVKETRAKACEAGKCGQASHDGLMQKLIQVQIASKKQSRTTWIEDYHLHLVGASGLRLKTAKKGEYLYFAGCLPYLDLVFSENGSRPLQIARDTVKILNKIGITPVVLDQEKCCGHDALYSGDCPTFMSLAEQNLKMIKKTGAKKVVFSCNCSISCGK
;
A
#
# COMPACT_ATOMS: atom_id res chain seq x y z
N MET A 1 32.99 -21.15 -14.04
CA MET A 1 32.11 -20.99 -12.86
C MET A 1 30.70 -21.41 -13.26
N LYS A 2 30.15 -22.49 -12.68
CA LYS A 2 28.73 -22.84 -12.89
C LYS A 2 27.90 -21.71 -12.28
N THR A 3 27.05 -21.06 -13.09
CA THR A 3 26.03 -20.14 -12.59
C THR A 3 25.23 -20.85 -11.51
N LYS A 4 25.19 -20.32 -10.28
CA LYS A 4 24.37 -20.87 -9.21
C LYS A 4 22.94 -20.95 -9.72
N GLU A 5 22.38 -22.15 -9.76
CA GLU A 5 21.00 -22.39 -10.15
C GLU A 5 20.07 -21.68 -9.15
N PHE A 6 18.98 -21.09 -9.65
CA PHE A 6 18.06 -20.31 -8.81
C PHE A 6 17.32 -21.25 -7.84
N GLU A 7 17.52 -21.02 -6.54
CA GLU A 7 16.76 -21.67 -5.48
C GLU A 7 15.74 -20.70 -4.88
N PRO A 8 14.43 -20.95 -5.02
CA PRO A 8 13.42 -19.98 -4.59
C PRO A 8 13.25 -19.94 -3.08
N ASN A 9 13.04 -18.77 -2.51
CA ASN A 9 12.69 -18.60 -1.10
C ASN A 9 11.17 -18.75 -0.93
N ILE A 10 10.71 -19.89 -0.39
CA ILE A 10 9.29 -20.19 -0.25
C ILE A 10 8.86 -20.08 1.21
N ILE A 11 7.81 -19.31 1.45
CA ILE A 11 7.21 -19.15 2.77
C ILE A 11 5.88 -19.91 2.80
N VAL A 12 5.72 -20.82 3.77
CA VAL A 12 4.48 -21.58 3.97
C VAL A 12 3.83 -21.12 5.25
N PHE A 13 2.56 -20.76 5.22
CA PHE A 13 1.75 -20.54 6.41
C PHE A 13 0.87 -21.77 6.62
N ALA A 14 1.19 -22.58 7.62
CA ALA A 14 0.49 -23.84 7.88
C ALA A 14 -0.40 -23.72 9.13
N CYS A 15 -1.68 -24.09 8.99
CA CYS A 15 -2.58 -24.14 10.13
C CYS A 15 -2.12 -25.18 11.15
N ASN A 16 -2.25 -24.84 12.42
CA ASN A 16 -1.80 -25.63 13.55
C ASN A 16 -2.38 -27.05 13.56
N TRP A 17 -3.68 -27.15 13.29
CA TRP A 17 -4.47 -28.34 13.58
C TRP A 17 -4.39 -29.40 12.49
N CYS A 18 -4.22 -29.00 11.24
CA CYS A 18 -4.20 -29.91 10.10
C CYS A 18 -2.87 -29.85 9.36
N SER A 19 -2.59 -28.76 8.63
CA SER A 19 -1.47 -28.77 7.69
C SER A 19 -0.09 -28.77 8.37
N TYR A 20 0.05 -28.18 9.55
CA TYR A 20 1.28 -28.27 10.33
C TYR A 20 1.50 -29.71 10.83
N ALA A 21 0.44 -30.38 11.31
CA ALA A 21 0.50 -31.80 11.66
C ALA A 21 0.75 -32.70 10.44
N GLY A 22 0.23 -32.33 9.25
CA GLY A 22 0.55 -32.99 7.99
C GLY A 22 2.03 -32.84 7.61
N ALA A 23 2.63 -31.70 7.90
CA ALA A 23 4.08 -31.50 7.77
C ALA A 23 4.87 -32.38 8.75
N ASP A 24 4.43 -32.46 10.02
CA ASP A 24 5.03 -33.35 11.02
C ASP A 24 4.96 -34.81 10.57
N LEU A 25 3.81 -35.24 10.04
CA LEU A 25 3.62 -36.59 9.49
C LEU A 25 4.55 -36.86 8.30
N ALA A 26 4.74 -35.89 7.40
CA ALA A 26 5.70 -36.01 6.31
C ALA A 26 7.14 -36.21 6.83
N GLY A 27 7.52 -35.49 7.89
CA GLY A 27 8.80 -35.64 8.58
C GLY A 27 8.98 -37.01 9.24
N VAL A 28 8.00 -37.46 10.03
CA VAL A 28 8.01 -38.80 10.67
C VAL A 28 8.06 -39.91 9.64
N SER A 29 7.35 -39.74 8.52
CA SER A 29 7.32 -40.68 7.39
C SER A 29 8.54 -40.58 6.48
N ARG A 30 9.52 -39.71 6.81
CA ARG A 30 10.77 -39.49 6.06
C ARG A 30 10.56 -39.08 4.60
N LEU A 31 9.43 -38.46 4.30
CA LEU A 31 9.09 -38.01 2.95
C LEU A 31 9.93 -36.78 2.59
N GLN A 32 10.65 -36.87 1.49
CA GLN A 32 11.53 -35.79 1.04
C GLN A 32 10.74 -34.74 0.25
N TYR A 33 11.06 -33.48 0.50
CA TYR A 33 10.62 -32.33 -0.29
C TYR A 33 11.73 -31.26 -0.27
N PRO A 34 11.70 -30.27 -1.17
CA PRO A 34 12.77 -29.28 -1.27
C PRO A 34 13.05 -28.50 0.04
N PRO A 35 14.33 -28.30 0.44
CA PRO A 35 14.71 -27.75 1.75
C PRO A 35 14.55 -26.22 1.86
N ASN A 36 14.29 -25.54 0.75
CA ASN A 36 14.13 -24.10 0.62
C ASN A 36 12.72 -23.59 1.04
N VAL A 37 11.92 -24.48 1.62
CA VAL A 37 10.57 -24.22 2.14
C VAL A 37 10.64 -23.89 3.64
N LYS A 38 10.10 -22.74 4.05
CA LYS A 38 10.10 -22.27 5.45
C LYS A 38 8.69 -22.21 5.98
N ILE A 39 8.37 -23.07 6.95
CA ILE A 39 7.04 -23.20 7.52
C ILE A 39 6.87 -22.24 8.70
N ASN A 40 5.88 -21.37 8.61
CA ASN A 40 5.39 -20.51 9.68
C ASN A 40 4.06 -21.08 10.20
N ARG A 41 4.08 -21.49 11.47
CA ARG A 41 2.89 -22.01 12.15
C ARG A 41 1.93 -20.87 12.47
N ILE A 42 0.66 -21.05 12.10
CA ILE A 42 -0.45 -20.18 12.46
C ILE A 42 -1.58 -21.01 13.06
N MET A 43 -2.37 -20.45 13.97
CA MET A 43 -3.47 -21.24 14.57
C MET A 43 -4.53 -21.64 13.52
N CYS A 44 -4.85 -20.73 12.61
CA CYS A 44 -5.86 -20.93 11.58
C CYS A 44 -5.48 -20.16 10.32
N THR A 45 -5.83 -20.67 9.14
CA THR A 45 -5.71 -19.93 7.88
C THR A 45 -6.53 -18.64 7.86
N GLY A 46 -7.62 -18.56 8.62
CA GLY A 46 -8.40 -17.33 8.82
C GLY A 46 -7.63 -16.18 9.51
N ARG A 47 -6.43 -16.45 10.05
CA ARG A 47 -5.49 -15.41 10.53
C ARG A 47 -4.93 -14.56 9.39
N MET A 48 -4.89 -15.12 8.18
CA MET A 48 -4.26 -14.51 7.02
C MET A 48 -5.08 -13.36 6.46
N ASN A 49 -4.37 -12.36 5.98
CA ASN A 49 -4.93 -11.24 5.23
C ASN A 49 -3.92 -10.81 4.15
N PRO A 50 -4.34 -10.00 3.16
CA PRO A 50 -3.46 -9.63 2.05
C PRO A 50 -2.20 -8.86 2.50
N SER A 51 -2.24 -8.14 3.63
CA SER A 51 -1.04 -7.41 4.10
C SER A 51 0.10 -8.34 4.52
N ILE A 52 -0.21 -9.49 5.14
CA ILE A 52 0.80 -10.49 5.52
C ILE A 52 1.45 -11.07 4.27
N LEU A 53 0.65 -11.35 3.24
CA LEU A 53 1.10 -11.87 1.96
C LEU A 53 2.03 -10.88 1.25
N LEU A 54 1.60 -9.63 1.06
CA LEU A 54 2.43 -8.59 0.45
C LEU A 54 3.72 -8.36 1.25
N ASN A 55 3.65 -8.43 2.57
CA ASN A 55 4.84 -8.31 3.41
C ASN A 55 5.84 -9.43 3.16
N ALA A 56 5.40 -10.67 3.00
CA ALA A 56 6.29 -11.79 2.65
C ALA A 56 7.02 -11.54 1.33
N PHE A 57 6.31 -11.08 0.28
CA PHE A 57 6.93 -10.74 -1.00
C PHE A 57 7.90 -9.56 -0.90
N LEU A 58 7.57 -8.51 -0.13
CA LEU A 58 8.48 -7.37 0.10
C LEU A 58 9.79 -7.79 0.77
N HIS A 59 9.74 -8.82 1.62
CA HIS A 59 10.91 -9.37 2.31
C HIS A 59 11.62 -10.48 1.50
N GLY A 60 11.29 -10.60 0.22
CA GLY A 60 12.01 -11.46 -0.72
C GLY A 60 11.53 -12.91 -0.76
N ALA A 61 10.28 -13.20 -0.38
CA ALA A 61 9.66 -14.46 -0.77
C ALA A 61 9.49 -14.51 -2.30
N ASP A 62 9.80 -15.64 -2.92
CA ASP A 62 9.58 -15.89 -4.35
C ASP A 62 8.23 -16.56 -4.61
N GLY A 63 7.71 -17.25 -3.59
CA GLY A 63 6.36 -17.80 -3.55
C GLY A 63 5.86 -17.96 -2.11
N VAL A 64 4.55 -17.91 -1.93
CA VAL A 64 3.89 -18.08 -0.65
C VAL A 64 2.81 -19.15 -0.75
N LEU A 65 2.83 -20.12 0.17
CA LEU A 65 1.75 -21.10 0.32
C LEU A 65 0.96 -20.82 1.59
N LEU A 66 -0.36 -20.93 1.49
CA LEU A 66 -1.24 -21.05 2.65
C LEU A 66 -1.75 -22.49 2.68
N CYS A 67 -1.60 -23.17 3.81
CA CYS A 67 -2.06 -24.55 3.98
C CYS A 67 -3.04 -24.63 5.15
N GLY A 68 -4.25 -25.13 4.89
CA GLY A 68 -5.34 -25.21 5.87
C GLY A 68 -6.03 -26.56 5.96
N CYS A 69 -7.01 -26.64 6.86
CA CYS A 69 -7.95 -27.77 6.96
C CYS A 69 -8.80 -27.87 5.68
N HIS A 70 -9.33 -29.06 5.41
CA HIS A 70 -10.42 -29.22 4.43
C HIS A 70 -11.66 -28.43 4.84
N PHE A 71 -12.45 -27.98 3.88
CA PHE A 71 -13.74 -27.32 4.11
C PHE A 71 -14.65 -28.25 4.91
N GLY A 72 -15.30 -27.71 5.95
CA GLY A 72 -16.05 -28.49 6.94
C GLY A 72 -15.21 -28.97 8.14
N ASP A 73 -13.90 -29.13 7.99
CA ASP A 73 -13.01 -29.66 9.05
C ASP A 73 -12.26 -28.57 9.83
N CYS A 74 -12.66 -27.30 9.68
CA CYS A 74 -11.97 -26.21 10.34
C CYS A 74 -12.13 -26.31 11.86
N HIS A 75 -11.01 -26.34 12.59
CA HIS A 75 -11.03 -26.30 14.06
C HIS A 75 -11.74 -25.04 14.62
N TYR A 76 -11.72 -23.95 13.85
CA TYR A 76 -12.40 -22.70 14.20
C TYR A 76 -13.66 -22.47 13.34
N ILE A 77 -14.33 -23.56 12.96
CA ILE A 77 -15.61 -23.61 12.27
C ILE A 77 -15.55 -23.15 10.81
N SER A 78 -15.16 -21.90 10.54
CA SER A 78 -15.24 -21.31 9.19
C SER A 78 -14.01 -20.49 8.79
N GLY A 79 -12.88 -20.71 9.47
CA GLY A 79 -11.67 -19.91 9.27
C GLY A 79 -11.03 -20.13 7.89
N ASN A 80 -11.12 -21.35 7.35
CA ASN A 80 -10.65 -21.67 6.01
C ASN A 80 -11.59 -21.18 4.90
N ASP A 81 -12.91 -21.10 5.14
CA ASP A 81 -13.84 -20.48 4.17
C ASP A 81 -13.52 -19.01 3.95
N LYS A 82 -13.23 -18.27 5.04
CA LYS A 82 -12.78 -16.88 4.95
C LYS A 82 -11.42 -16.75 4.27
N ALA A 83 -10.53 -17.72 4.52
CA ALA A 83 -9.24 -17.76 3.85
C ALA A 83 -9.38 -17.97 2.34
N ASP A 84 -10.35 -18.76 1.86
CA ASP A 84 -10.61 -18.95 0.43
C ASP A 84 -11.03 -17.65 -0.26
N VAL A 85 -11.99 -16.92 0.33
CA VAL A 85 -12.43 -15.60 -0.19
C VAL A 85 -11.25 -14.64 -0.28
N MET A 86 -10.48 -14.53 0.80
CA MET A 86 -9.28 -13.69 0.87
C MET A 86 -8.22 -14.14 -0.15
N SER A 87 -8.05 -15.44 -0.35
CA SER A 87 -7.08 -16.01 -1.30
C SER A 87 -7.40 -15.60 -2.73
N ARG A 88 -8.68 -15.60 -3.12
CA ARG A 88 -9.13 -15.14 -4.43
C ARG A 88 -8.84 -13.64 -4.64
N GLN A 89 -9.18 -12.81 -3.66
CA GLN A 89 -8.87 -11.37 -3.68
C GLN A 89 -7.35 -11.12 -3.75
N ALA A 90 -6.57 -11.89 -3.00
CA ALA A 90 -5.12 -11.79 -2.99
C ALA A 90 -4.52 -12.11 -4.36
N LYS A 91 -4.99 -13.16 -5.06
CA LYS A 91 -4.53 -13.49 -6.42
C LYS A 91 -4.77 -12.34 -7.40
N GLU A 92 -5.95 -11.70 -7.36
CA GLU A 92 -6.24 -10.52 -8.19
C GLU A 92 -5.32 -9.33 -7.86
N LEU A 93 -5.07 -9.11 -6.57
CA LEU A 93 -4.15 -8.06 -6.12
C LEU A 93 -2.72 -8.32 -6.62
N LEU A 94 -2.23 -9.55 -6.55
CA LEU A 94 -0.89 -9.92 -6.99
C LEU A 94 -0.67 -9.68 -8.49
N ASP A 95 -1.69 -9.91 -9.32
CA ASP A 95 -1.63 -9.55 -10.74
C ASP A 95 -1.60 -8.04 -10.95
N MET A 96 -2.49 -7.30 -10.27
CA MET A 96 -2.55 -5.84 -10.40
C MET A 96 -1.22 -5.17 -10.03
N VAL A 97 -0.53 -5.66 -9.00
CA VAL A 97 0.76 -5.13 -8.58
C VAL A 97 1.96 -5.76 -9.32
N GLY A 98 1.71 -6.73 -10.20
CA GLY A 98 2.68 -7.41 -11.06
C GLY A 98 3.65 -8.37 -10.36
N ILE A 99 3.24 -8.94 -9.22
CA ILE A 99 3.90 -10.11 -8.63
C ILE A 99 3.49 -11.38 -9.38
N GLY A 100 2.21 -11.45 -9.77
CA GLY A 100 1.60 -12.58 -10.47
C GLY A 100 0.91 -13.57 -9.51
N ARG A 101 -0.34 -13.93 -9.82
CA ARG A 101 -1.18 -14.81 -8.99
C ARG A 101 -0.56 -16.18 -8.73
N GLU A 102 0.19 -16.72 -9.69
CA GLU A 102 0.78 -18.07 -9.61
C GLU A 102 1.88 -18.21 -8.55
N ARG A 103 2.32 -17.09 -7.96
CA ARG A 103 3.26 -17.07 -6.82
C ARG A 103 2.58 -17.29 -5.47
N TYR A 104 1.26 -17.42 -5.44
CA TYR A 104 0.49 -17.68 -4.23
C TYR A 104 -0.55 -18.78 -4.46
N GLU A 105 -0.63 -19.72 -3.52
CA GLU A 105 -1.65 -20.78 -3.56
C GLU A 105 -2.21 -21.04 -2.16
N PHE A 106 -3.50 -21.38 -2.10
CA PHE A 106 -4.15 -21.88 -0.89
C PHE A 106 -4.51 -23.35 -1.08
N GLU A 107 -3.94 -24.21 -0.24
CA GLU A 107 -4.07 -25.66 -0.31
C GLU A 107 -4.70 -26.24 0.95
N GLN A 108 -5.54 -27.26 0.79
CA GLN A 108 -6.21 -27.95 1.89
C GLN A 108 -5.52 -29.28 2.17
N ILE A 109 -4.89 -29.40 3.33
CA ILE A 109 -4.06 -30.54 3.74
C ILE A 109 -4.41 -30.88 5.19
N SER A 110 -5.00 -32.06 5.42
CA SER A 110 -5.31 -32.62 6.72
C SER A 110 -4.06 -33.11 7.47
N ALA A 111 -4.24 -33.45 8.76
CA ALA A 111 -3.18 -34.00 9.60
C ALA A 111 -2.67 -35.37 9.11
N ALA A 112 -3.50 -36.15 8.40
CA ALA A 112 -3.15 -37.48 7.90
C ALA A 112 -2.53 -37.46 6.50
N GLU A 113 -2.40 -36.30 5.87
CA GLU A 113 -2.01 -36.14 4.46
C GLU A 113 -0.52 -35.75 4.30
N GLY A 114 0.38 -36.44 5.02
CA GLY A 114 1.84 -36.24 4.89
C GLY A 114 2.38 -36.40 3.46
N PRO A 115 1.98 -37.45 2.70
CA PRO A 115 2.34 -37.59 1.28
C PRO A 115 1.88 -36.42 0.41
N LYS A 116 0.67 -35.91 0.64
CA LYS A 116 0.17 -34.74 -0.08
C LYS A 116 0.96 -33.49 0.27
N PHE A 117 1.31 -33.29 1.54
CA PHE A 117 2.14 -32.16 1.97
C PHE A 117 3.47 -32.13 1.21
N ALA A 118 4.21 -33.25 1.19
CA ALA A 118 5.48 -33.34 0.47
C ALA A 118 5.31 -33.12 -1.05
N ALA A 119 4.25 -33.67 -1.64
CA ALA A 119 3.94 -33.47 -3.07
C ALA A 119 3.62 -32.00 -3.39
N THR A 120 2.79 -31.34 -2.58
CA THR A 120 2.45 -29.92 -2.72
C THR A 120 3.69 -29.03 -2.62
N MET A 121 4.56 -29.27 -1.64
CA MET A 121 5.82 -28.50 -1.49
C MET A 121 6.71 -28.67 -2.73
N THR A 122 6.83 -29.89 -3.24
CA THR A 122 7.64 -30.19 -4.42
C THR A 122 7.07 -29.53 -5.67
N GLY A 123 5.78 -29.71 -5.94
CA GLY A 123 5.11 -29.14 -7.11
C GLY A 123 5.10 -27.62 -7.10
N PHE A 124 4.83 -27.00 -5.96
CA PHE A 124 4.89 -25.54 -5.85
C PHE A 124 6.32 -25.02 -6.00
N THR A 125 7.31 -25.69 -5.42
CA THR A 125 8.72 -25.30 -5.62
C THR A 125 9.11 -25.32 -7.09
N GLN A 126 8.69 -26.34 -7.83
CA GLN A 126 8.93 -26.43 -9.27
C GLN A 126 8.25 -25.29 -10.03
N ARG A 127 6.98 -24.99 -9.72
CA ARG A 127 6.25 -23.84 -10.29
C ARG A 127 7.02 -22.52 -10.06
N ILE A 128 7.51 -22.27 -8.84
CA ILE A 128 8.24 -21.02 -8.55
C ILE A 128 9.60 -20.99 -9.25
N LYS A 129 10.30 -22.13 -9.39
CA LYS A 129 11.53 -22.21 -10.18
C LYS A 129 11.30 -21.80 -11.64
N GLU A 130 10.20 -22.27 -12.24
CA GLU A 130 9.82 -21.92 -13.62
C GLU A 130 9.45 -20.44 -13.77
N LEU A 131 8.76 -19.86 -12.79
CA LEU A 131 8.43 -18.44 -12.76
C LEU A 131 9.66 -17.54 -12.51
N GLY A 132 10.75 -18.09 -11.97
CA GLY A 132 11.95 -17.35 -11.61
C GLY A 132 11.79 -16.46 -10.36
N PRO A 133 12.80 -15.61 -10.07
CA PRO A 133 12.82 -14.79 -8.86
C PRO A 133 11.67 -13.77 -8.80
N ASN A 134 11.28 -13.40 -7.58
CA ASN A 134 10.30 -12.35 -7.32
C ASN A 134 10.60 -11.08 -8.14
N PRO A 135 9.64 -10.55 -8.91
CA PRO A 135 9.85 -9.39 -9.79
C PRO A 135 9.98 -8.05 -9.06
N LEU A 136 9.67 -8.00 -7.75
CA LEU A 136 9.88 -6.81 -6.95
C LEU A 136 11.37 -6.52 -6.80
N ALA A 137 11.76 -5.25 -7.02
CA ALA A 137 13.06 -4.79 -6.56
C ALA A 137 13.16 -5.02 -5.05
N ARG A 138 14.29 -5.54 -4.55
CA ARG A 138 14.50 -5.67 -3.11
C ARG A 138 14.17 -4.34 -2.46
N ALA A 139 13.20 -4.34 -1.55
CA ALA A 139 12.84 -3.15 -0.82
C ALA A 139 14.12 -2.69 -0.11
N ARG A 140 14.63 -1.51 -0.48
CA ARG A 140 15.54 -0.80 0.42
C ARG A 140 14.75 -0.58 1.70
N SER A 141 15.36 -0.82 2.85
CA SER A 141 14.82 -0.32 4.13
C SER A 141 14.34 1.10 3.89
N THR A 142 13.10 1.41 4.26
CA THR A 142 12.53 2.74 4.11
C THR A 142 13.44 3.74 4.82
N GLU A 143 14.37 4.33 4.08
CA GLU A 143 15.14 5.48 4.52
C GLU A 143 14.13 6.61 4.58
N HIS A 144 13.58 6.82 5.77
CA HIS A 144 12.77 8.00 6.05
C HIS A 144 13.75 9.17 6.06
N GLY A 145 13.62 10.06 5.07
CA GLY A 145 14.51 11.22 4.92
C GLY A 145 13.71 12.50 4.99
N ALA A 146 14.16 13.44 5.81
CA ALA A 146 13.61 14.78 5.77
C ALA A 146 14.22 15.56 4.59
N ARG A 147 13.42 16.41 3.94
CA ARG A 147 13.89 17.19 2.79
C ARG A 147 14.62 18.47 3.17
N LYS A 148 14.42 18.93 4.40
CA LYS A 148 14.79 20.27 4.87
C LYS A 148 15.41 20.18 6.25
N ASP A 149 16.46 20.95 6.49
CA ASP A 149 16.93 21.23 7.84
C ASP A 149 15.95 22.16 8.57
N PHE A 150 16.13 22.32 9.88
CA PHE A 150 15.22 23.11 10.70
C PHE A 150 15.22 24.60 10.34
N ASP A 151 16.36 25.15 9.94
CA ASP A 151 16.47 26.54 9.51
C ASP A 151 15.65 26.81 8.23
N GLN A 152 15.72 25.88 7.28
CA GLN A 152 14.94 25.94 6.05
C GLN A 152 13.44 25.79 6.36
N ILE A 153 13.07 24.90 7.29
CA ILE A 153 11.67 24.77 7.75
C ILE A 153 11.18 26.11 8.32
N LEU A 154 11.95 26.78 9.17
CA LEU A 154 11.58 28.06 9.78
C LEU A 154 11.44 29.18 8.74
N ARG A 155 12.36 29.25 7.77
CA ARG A 155 12.30 30.22 6.66
C ARG A 155 11.08 30.00 5.78
N ASP A 156 10.90 28.78 5.26
CA ASP A 156 9.83 28.46 4.31
C ASP A 156 8.45 28.59 4.93
N SER A 157 8.31 28.21 6.20
CA SER A 157 7.06 28.37 6.93
C SER A 157 6.78 29.81 7.38
N ARG A 158 7.71 30.76 7.12
CA ARG A 158 7.62 32.15 7.59
C ARG A 158 7.50 32.24 9.11
N ALA A 159 8.06 31.28 9.84
CA ALA A 159 7.91 31.15 11.29
C ALA A 159 8.38 32.39 12.06
N TYR A 160 9.40 33.09 11.56
CA TYR A 160 9.92 34.33 12.15
C TYR A 160 8.89 35.48 12.19
N HIS A 161 7.85 35.43 11.37
CA HIS A 161 6.77 36.43 11.38
C HIS A 161 5.68 36.15 12.43
N CYS A 162 5.80 35.05 13.18
CA CYS A 162 4.80 34.65 14.18
C CYS A 162 4.86 35.52 15.44
N TYR A 163 3.95 36.50 15.54
CA TYR A 163 3.74 37.36 16.71
C TYR A 163 2.95 36.71 17.88
N GLN A 164 2.80 35.38 17.88
CA GLN A 164 2.26 34.57 19.00
C GLN A 164 0.80 34.81 19.41
N CYS A 165 -0.07 35.32 18.52
CA CYS A 165 -1.50 35.53 18.82
C CYS A 165 -2.33 34.27 19.11
N SER A 166 -1.77 33.08 18.87
CA SER A 166 -2.41 31.78 19.15
C SER A 166 -3.72 31.48 18.40
N GLN A 167 -4.04 32.22 17.32
CA GLN A 167 -5.19 31.92 16.46
C GLN A 167 -5.16 30.50 15.89
N CYS A 168 -3.97 30.01 15.54
CA CYS A 168 -3.77 28.67 15.03
C CYS A 168 -4.02 27.56 16.05
N THR A 169 -3.95 27.86 17.35
CA THR A 169 -4.27 26.92 18.43
C THR A 169 -5.72 27.08 18.87
N GLY A 170 -6.18 28.31 19.11
CA GLY A 170 -7.54 28.60 19.57
C GLY A 170 -8.61 28.22 18.55
N GLY A 171 -8.32 28.37 17.26
CA GLY A 171 -9.21 27.96 16.17
C GLY A 171 -9.11 26.49 15.78
N CYS A 172 -8.18 25.72 16.35
CA CYS A 172 -7.92 24.37 15.90
C CYS A 172 -8.91 23.35 16.49
N PRO A 173 -9.62 22.55 15.66
CA PRO A 173 -10.49 21.50 16.18
C PRO A 173 -9.70 20.42 16.94
N VAL A 174 -8.44 20.17 16.55
CA VAL A 174 -7.58 19.17 17.22
C VAL A 174 -7.17 19.67 18.60
N SER A 175 -6.73 20.92 18.75
CA SER A 175 -6.35 21.48 20.05
C SER A 175 -7.53 21.55 21.03
N ARG A 176 -8.78 21.58 20.54
CA ARG A 176 -9.98 21.50 21.38
C ARG A 176 -10.18 20.12 22.03
N THR A 177 -9.85 19.05 21.31
CA THR A 177 -10.03 17.67 21.80
C THR A 177 -8.75 17.07 22.37
N ARG A 178 -7.58 17.59 21.98
CA ARG A 178 -6.26 17.15 22.41
C ARG A 178 -5.49 18.35 22.94
N THR A 179 -5.57 18.56 24.25
CA THR A 179 -4.91 19.67 24.95
C THR A 179 -3.40 19.67 24.83
N ALA A 180 -2.80 18.49 24.60
CA ALA A 180 -1.37 18.34 24.36
C ALA A 180 -0.92 18.82 22.95
N TYR A 181 -1.84 18.89 21.97
CA TYR A 181 -1.53 19.36 20.63
C TYR A 181 -1.55 20.90 20.55
N ASN A 182 -0.37 21.52 20.39
CA ASN A 182 -0.23 22.96 20.27
C ASN A 182 0.84 23.33 19.21
N PRO A 183 0.46 23.54 17.95
CA PRO A 183 1.43 23.73 16.87
C PRO A 183 2.23 25.04 17.01
N ARG A 184 1.64 26.08 17.64
CA ARG A 184 2.36 27.31 17.97
C ARG A 184 3.48 27.07 18.99
N LYS A 185 3.22 26.25 20.00
CA LYS A 185 4.22 25.90 21.03
C LYS A 185 5.41 25.19 20.39
N GLU A 186 5.15 24.27 19.46
CA GLU A 186 6.21 23.54 18.75
C GLU A 186 7.02 24.45 17.81
N MET A 187 6.36 25.37 17.10
CA MET A 187 7.05 26.39 16.32
C MET A 187 7.95 27.27 17.19
N ARG A 188 7.47 27.69 18.37
CA ARG A 188 8.29 28.45 19.32
C ARG A 188 9.47 27.64 19.84
N ARG A 189 9.28 26.35 20.14
CA ARG A 189 10.37 25.45 20.55
C ARG A 189 11.46 25.41 19.49
N LEU A 190 11.07 25.26 18.22
CA LEU A 190 12.04 25.22 17.13
C LEU A 190 12.78 26.56 16.97
N LEU A 191 12.07 27.69 17.06
CA LEU A 191 12.69 29.03 17.02
C LEU A 191 13.72 29.28 18.13
N VAL A 192 13.63 28.58 19.27
CA VAL A 192 14.59 28.70 20.38
C VAL A 192 15.58 27.53 20.43
N GLY A 193 15.72 26.78 19.32
CA GLY A 193 16.70 25.69 19.19
C GLY A 193 16.34 24.41 19.98
N GLN A 194 15.08 24.22 20.38
CA GLN A 194 14.64 23.00 21.09
C GLN A 194 14.17 21.92 20.09
N GLU A 195 15.05 21.53 19.19
CA GLU A 195 14.78 20.58 18.09
C GLU A 195 14.37 19.19 18.59
N ASP A 196 15.12 18.63 19.56
CA ASP A 196 14.85 17.30 20.12
C ASP A 196 13.43 17.20 20.68
N LYS A 197 12.97 18.26 21.38
CA LYS A 197 11.61 18.31 21.94
C LYS A 197 10.52 18.35 20.87
N VAL A 198 10.83 18.89 19.69
CA VAL A 198 9.91 18.91 18.55
C VAL A 198 9.87 17.53 17.90
N ILE A 199 11.03 16.87 17.75
CA ILE A 199 11.14 15.50 17.21
C ILE A 199 10.42 14.48 18.08
N GLU A 200 10.58 14.56 19.40
CA GLU A 200 10.00 13.62 20.37
C GLU A 200 8.47 13.79 20.52
N ASN A 201 7.93 14.93 20.10
CA ASN A 201 6.53 15.23 20.31
C ASN A 201 5.61 14.55 19.28
N ILE A 202 5.12 13.37 19.65
CA ILE A 202 4.19 12.59 18.84
C ILE A 202 2.87 13.32 18.55
N GLU A 203 2.47 14.29 19.37
CA GLU A 203 1.19 15.00 19.21
C GLU A 203 1.13 15.82 17.93
N LEU A 204 2.28 16.20 17.34
CA LEU A 204 2.30 16.86 16.01
C LEU A 204 1.61 16.02 14.93
N ARG A 205 1.48 14.70 15.12
CA ARG A 205 0.75 13.78 14.24
C ARG A 205 -0.77 13.93 14.30
N SER A 206 -1.30 14.52 15.36
CA SER A 206 -2.72 14.81 15.51
C SER A 206 -3.22 15.90 14.54
N CYS A 207 -2.32 16.70 13.95
CA CYS A 207 -2.70 17.72 12.96
C CYS A 207 -3.41 17.09 11.74
N LEU A 208 -4.62 17.57 11.44
CA LEU A 208 -5.40 17.15 10.27
C LEU A 208 -4.92 17.79 8.96
N THR A 209 -3.94 18.68 9.00
CA THR A 209 -3.42 19.42 7.82
C THR A 209 -4.51 20.15 7.02
N CYS A 210 -5.60 20.55 7.67
CA CYS A 210 -6.78 21.15 7.02
C CYS A 210 -6.58 22.59 6.53
N GLY A 211 -5.49 23.27 6.91
CA GLY A 211 -5.17 24.62 6.46
C GLY A 211 -5.90 25.77 7.18
N LEU A 212 -6.79 25.48 8.13
CA LEU A 212 -7.52 26.53 8.87
C LEU A 212 -6.59 27.51 9.62
N CYS A 213 -5.43 27.03 10.07
CA CYS A 213 -4.40 27.86 10.70
C CYS A 213 -3.76 28.83 9.71
N ASN A 214 -3.49 28.39 8.48
CA ASN A 214 -2.90 29.23 7.43
C ASN A 214 -3.89 30.32 7.01
N SER A 215 -5.16 29.96 6.77
CA SER A 215 -6.18 30.90 6.31
C SER A 215 -6.55 31.97 7.35
N ARG A 216 -6.21 31.76 8.63
CA ARG A 216 -6.48 32.69 9.72
C ARG A 216 -5.24 33.46 10.17
N CYS A 217 -4.06 33.16 9.62
CA CYS A 217 -2.85 33.83 10.03
C CYS A 217 -2.77 35.22 9.36
N PRO A 218 -2.70 36.33 10.13
CA PRO A 218 -2.60 37.66 9.53
C PRO A 218 -1.21 38.00 8.98
N HIS A 219 -0.22 37.11 9.15
CA HIS A 219 1.14 37.27 8.62
C HIS A 219 1.55 36.16 7.65
N ASP A 220 0.58 35.34 7.21
CA ASP A 220 0.80 34.24 6.27
C ASP A 220 1.87 33.23 6.72
N VAL A 221 1.89 32.89 8.01
CA VAL A 221 2.71 31.80 8.54
C VAL A 221 2.14 30.46 8.06
N ASP A 222 2.94 29.69 7.32
CA ASP A 222 2.56 28.37 6.81
C ASP A 222 2.79 27.29 7.88
N LEU A 223 1.81 27.16 8.78
CA LEU A 223 1.87 26.20 9.86
C LEU A 223 1.63 24.76 9.37
N VAL A 224 0.90 24.58 8.27
CA VAL A 224 0.73 23.24 7.65
C VAL A 224 2.07 22.74 7.10
N GLY A 225 2.80 23.58 6.36
CA GLY A 225 4.14 23.28 5.87
C GLY A 225 5.10 22.99 7.02
N PHE A 226 5.11 23.84 8.05
CA PHE A 226 5.89 23.61 9.27
C PHE A 226 5.63 22.22 9.88
N VAL A 227 4.36 21.85 10.09
CA VAL A 227 4.00 20.56 10.70
C VAL A 227 4.40 19.39 9.81
N LYS A 228 4.23 19.50 8.48
CA LYS A 228 4.61 18.41 7.55
C LYS A 228 6.11 18.15 7.56
N GLU A 229 6.92 19.20 7.50
CA GLU A 229 8.37 19.04 7.45
C GLU A 229 8.96 18.63 8.82
N THR A 230 8.38 19.09 9.93
CA THR A 230 8.76 18.59 11.27
C THR A 230 8.38 17.12 11.48
N ARG A 231 7.25 16.65 10.94
CA ARG A 231 6.92 15.21 10.89
C ARG A 231 7.95 14.40 10.10
N ALA A 232 8.46 14.95 9.00
CA ALA A 232 9.51 14.31 8.21
C ALA A 232 10.82 14.19 9.01
N LYS A 233 11.23 15.24 9.73
CA LYS A 233 12.38 15.18 10.66
C LYS A 233 12.18 14.18 11.79
N ALA A 234 10.99 14.13 12.37
CA ALA A 234 10.67 13.12 13.37
C ALA A 234 10.75 11.70 12.78
N CYS A 235 10.28 11.51 11.54
CA CYS A 235 10.36 10.24 10.83
C CYS A 235 11.79 9.79 10.55
N GLU A 236 12.64 10.71 10.09
CA GLU A 236 14.09 10.50 9.89
C GLU A 236 14.78 10.06 11.18
N ALA A 237 14.40 10.62 12.33
CA ALA A 237 14.89 10.21 13.65
C ALA A 237 14.23 8.90 14.19
N GLY A 238 13.50 8.15 13.37
CA GLY A 238 12.81 6.91 13.78
C GLY A 238 11.55 7.13 14.63
N LYS A 239 11.05 8.36 14.74
CA LYS A 239 9.83 8.75 15.48
C LYS A 239 8.64 8.97 14.54
N CYS A 240 8.46 8.07 13.57
CA CYS A 240 7.35 8.11 12.61
C CYS A 240 5.95 7.93 13.22
N GLY A 241 5.84 7.63 14.51
CA GLY A 241 4.57 7.28 15.16
C GLY A 241 3.94 6.03 14.55
N GLN A 242 2.71 5.72 14.96
CA GLN A 242 1.94 4.62 14.40
C GLN A 242 0.99 5.13 13.32
N ALA A 243 0.95 4.47 12.16
CA ALA A 243 0.04 4.84 11.09
C ALA A 243 -1.41 4.51 11.48
N SER A 244 -2.36 5.42 11.21
CA SER A 244 -3.78 5.20 11.51
C SER A 244 -4.41 4.10 10.67
N HIS A 245 -3.93 3.96 9.44
CA HIS A 245 -4.09 2.76 8.63
C HIS A 245 -2.70 2.16 8.58
N ASP A 246 -2.48 0.98 9.15
CA ASP A 246 -1.29 0.15 8.92
C ASP A 246 -1.75 -1.18 8.32
N GLY A 247 -0.82 -1.93 7.72
CA GLY A 247 -1.13 -3.17 7.02
C GLY A 247 -1.28 -2.95 5.52
N LEU A 248 -2.45 -3.24 4.95
CA LEU A 248 -2.59 -3.46 3.51
C LEU A 248 -2.20 -2.24 2.67
N MET A 249 -2.66 -1.03 3.03
CA MET A 249 -2.42 0.17 2.21
C MET A 249 -0.94 0.55 2.17
N GLN A 250 -0.24 0.45 3.31
CA GLN A 250 1.18 0.76 3.42
C GLN A 250 2.01 -0.26 2.64
N LYS A 251 1.72 -1.56 2.79
CA LYS A 251 2.39 -2.61 2.02
C LYS A 251 2.12 -2.45 0.53
N LEU A 252 0.91 -2.07 0.15
CA LEU A 252 0.55 -1.82 -1.24
C LEU A 252 1.35 -0.64 -1.83
N ILE A 253 1.54 0.45 -1.10
CA ILE A 253 2.40 1.57 -1.54
C ILE A 253 3.85 1.08 -1.76
N GLN A 254 4.40 0.35 -0.80
CA GLN A 254 5.77 -0.20 -0.89
C GLN A 254 5.93 -1.16 -2.07
N VAL A 255 4.97 -2.07 -2.26
CA VAL A 255 4.95 -3.00 -3.39
C VAL A 255 4.87 -2.24 -4.70
N GLN A 256 4.05 -1.18 -4.79
CA GLN A 256 3.94 -0.41 -6.02
C GLN A 256 5.27 0.28 -6.39
N ILE A 257 6.02 0.78 -5.40
CA ILE A 257 7.36 1.35 -5.61
C ILE A 257 8.36 0.29 -6.06
N ALA A 258 8.36 -0.87 -5.40
CA ALA A 258 9.27 -1.98 -5.71
C ALA A 258 8.95 -2.67 -7.05
N SER A 259 7.68 -2.61 -7.46
CA SER A 259 7.17 -3.27 -8.65
C SER A 259 7.65 -2.58 -9.93
N LYS A 260 8.25 -3.35 -10.85
CA LYS A 260 8.68 -2.85 -12.16
C LYS A 260 7.53 -2.76 -13.17
N LYS A 261 6.51 -3.60 -13.02
CA LYS A 261 5.37 -3.71 -13.92
C LYS A 261 4.10 -3.94 -13.11
N GLN A 262 2.99 -3.33 -13.50
CA GLN A 262 1.66 -3.48 -12.91
C GLN A 262 0.63 -3.79 -14.00
N SER A 263 -0.61 -4.02 -13.60
CA SER A 263 -1.74 -4.14 -14.52
C SER A 263 -2.89 -3.33 -13.96
N ARG A 264 -2.93 -2.06 -14.35
CA ARG A 264 -3.80 -1.03 -13.76
C ARG A 264 -4.99 -0.69 -14.63
N THR A 265 -5.10 -1.20 -15.85
CA THR A 265 -6.22 -0.89 -16.75
C THR A 265 -7.19 -2.05 -16.94
N THR A 266 -7.03 -3.16 -16.21
CA THR A 266 -7.94 -4.34 -16.29
C THR A 266 -9.40 -3.98 -16.02
N TRP A 267 -9.66 -2.99 -15.17
CA TRP A 267 -11.00 -2.50 -14.87
C TRP A 267 -11.66 -1.72 -16.02
N ILE A 268 -10.93 -1.40 -17.10
CA ILE A 268 -11.45 -0.73 -18.29
C ILE A 268 -12.10 -1.74 -19.22
N GLU A 269 -11.45 -2.90 -19.38
CA GLU A 269 -11.84 -3.99 -20.25
C GLU A 269 -12.68 -5.01 -19.44
N ASP A 270 -13.96 -4.69 -19.21
CA ASP A 270 -15.04 -5.59 -18.71
C ASP A 270 -14.68 -6.75 -17.77
N TYR A 271 -13.72 -6.59 -16.85
CA TYR A 271 -13.21 -7.73 -16.13
C TYR A 271 -14.05 -8.17 -14.92
N HIS A 272 -14.90 -7.32 -14.34
CA HIS A 272 -15.66 -7.65 -13.12
C HIS A 272 -17.18 -7.45 -13.26
N LEU A 273 -17.79 -7.98 -14.34
CA LEU A 273 -19.25 -8.00 -14.52
C LEU A 273 -20.01 -8.66 -13.34
N HIS A 274 -19.35 -9.53 -12.57
CA HIS A 274 -19.96 -10.22 -11.44
C HIS A 274 -19.99 -9.41 -10.13
N LEU A 275 -19.13 -8.40 -9.95
CA LEU A 275 -19.00 -7.66 -8.69
C LEU A 275 -19.69 -6.29 -8.68
N VAL A 276 -19.89 -5.66 -9.84
CA VAL A 276 -20.30 -4.25 -9.88
C VAL A 276 -21.69 -4.00 -10.43
N GLY A 277 -22.40 -5.01 -10.97
CA GLY A 277 -23.71 -4.79 -11.62
C GLY A 277 -23.66 -3.67 -12.67
N ALA A 278 -22.50 -3.50 -13.32
CA ALA A 278 -22.23 -2.39 -14.21
C ALA A 278 -22.82 -2.68 -15.59
N SER A 279 -23.57 -1.72 -16.12
CA SER A 279 -24.05 -1.72 -17.49
C SER A 279 -22.89 -1.96 -18.47
N GLY A 280 -23.09 -2.84 -19.44
CA GLY A 280 -22.12 -3.25 -20.49
C GLY A 280 -21.74 -2.15 -21.47
N LEU A 281 -21.43 -0.95 -20.95
CA LEU A 281 -21.02 0.21 -21.70
C LEU A 281 -19.51 0.16 -21.92
N ARG A 282 -19.10 -0.01 -23.18
CA ARG A 282 -17.70 -0.02 -23.59
C ARG A 282 -17.05 1.35 -23.30
N LEU A 283 -16.14 1.39 -22.33
CA LEU A 283 -15.33 2.58 -22.03
C LEU A 283 -14.33 2.82 -23.17
N LYS A 284 -14.23 4.06 -23.63
CA LYS A 284 -13.27 4.48 -24.65
C LYS A 284 -12.08 5.15 -23.99
N THR A 285 -10.89 4.62 -24.22
CA THR A 285 -9.62 5.18 -23.77
C THR A 285 -8.60 5.23 -24.91
N ALA A 286 -7.56 6.02 -24.72
CA ALA A 286 -6.48 6.19 -25.69
C ALA A 286 -5.11 5.90 -25.07
N LYS A 287 -4.12 5.55 -25.90
CA LYS A 287 -2.72 5.42 -25.45
C LYS A 287 -1.98 6.76 -25.40
N LYS A 288 -2.44 7.74 -26.18
CA LYS A 288 -1.94 9.13 -26.25
C LYS A 288 -3.13 10.07 -26.43
N GLY A 289 -3.03 11.29 -25.92
CA GLY A 289 -4.11 12.27 -26.00
C GLY A 289 -3.85 13.49 -25.13
N GLU A 290 -4.67 14.53 -25.28
CA GLU A 290 -4.53 15.78 -24.50
C GLU A 290 -4.92 15.60 -23.02
N TYR A 291 -5.89 14.73 -22.75
CA TYR A 291 -6.44 14.48 -21.42
C TYR A 291 -5.99 13.12 -20.90
N LEU A 292 -5.53 13.09 -19.65
CA LEU A 292 -5.24 11.86 -18.92
C LEU A 292 -6.13 11.78 -17.69
N TYR A 293 -6.73 10.62 -17.44
CA TYR A 293 -7.43 10.34 -16.20
C TYR A 293 -6.54 9.52 -15.28
N PHE A 294 -6.29 10.05 -14.08
CA PHE A 294 -5.48 9.39 -13.06
C PHE A 294 -6.41 8.74 -12.02
N ALA A 295 -6.47 7.41 -12.03
CA ALA A 295 -7.44 6.64 -11.24
C ALA A 295 -7.03 6.52 -9.76
N GLY A 296 -5.72 6.53 -9.48
CA GLY A 296 -5.18 6.49 -8.12
C GLY A 296 -5.54 5.19 -7.39
N CYS A 297 -5.83 5.26 -6.10
CA CYS A 297 -6.05 4.05 -5.29
C CYS A 297 -7.37 3.33 -5.58
N LEU A 298 -8.32 3.94 -6.32
CA LEU A 298 -9.69 3.44 -6.46
C LEU A 298 -9.79 1.95 -6.84
N PRO A 299 -9.06 1.42 -7.85
CA PRO A 299 -9.15 -0.01 -8.18
C PRO A 299 -8.67 -0.93 -7.05
N TYR A 300 -7.69 -0.49 -6.26
CA TYR A 300 -7.22 -1.26 -5.11
C TYR A 300 -8.18 -1.19 -3.93
N LEU A 301 -8.81 -0.03 -3.72
CA LEU A 301 -9.79 0.16 -2.65
C LEU A 301 -11.03 -0.71 -2.86
N ASP A 302 -11.38 -1.01 -4.11
CA ASP A 302 -12.52 -1.86 -4.45
C ASP A 302 -12.35 -3.30 -3.92
N LEU A 303 -11.14 -3.86 -4.01
CA LEU A 303 -10.83 -5.15 -3.40
C LEU A 303 -11.02 -5.15 -1.88
N VAL A 304 -10.83 -4.01 -1.23
CA VAL A 304 -10.83 -3.90 0.24
C VAL A 304 -12.21 -3.55 0.79
N PHE A 305 -12.98 -2.73 0.07
CA PHE A 305 -14.22 -2.14 0.58
C PHE A 305 -15.49 -2.63 -0.13
N SER A 306 -15.37 -3.52 -1.12
CA SER A 306 -16.53 -4.11 -1.82
C SER A 306 -17.51 -4.81 -0.88
N GLU A 307 -17.01 -5.46 0.17
CA GLU A 307 -17.85 -6.16 1.17
C GLU A 307 -18.75 -5.22 1.97
N ASN A 308 -18.40 -3.93 2.09
CA ASN A 308 -19.17 -2.92 2.82
C ASN A 308 -20.17 -2.16 1.92
N GLY A 309 -20.45 -2.68 0.72
CA GLY A 309 -21.33 -2.03 -0.27
C GLY A 309 -20.73 -0.78 -0.93
N SER A 310 -19.50 -0.42 -0.60
CA SER A 310 -18.77 0.65 -1.28
C SER A 310 -18.25 0.15 -2.62
N ARG A 311 -18.37 0.97 -3.68
CA ARG A 311 -17.89 0.62 -5.03
C ARG A 311 -16.86 1.64 -5.55
N PRO A 312 -15.66 1.75 -4.94
CA PRO A 312 -14.63 2.68 -5.39
C PRO A 312 -14.31 2.58 -6.89
N LEU A 313 -14.32 1.37 -7.47
CA LEU A 313 -14.02 1.21 -8.90
C LEU A 313 -15.09 1.80 -9.80
N GLN A 314 -16.35 1.86 -9.33
CA GLN A 314 -17.44 2.47 -10.06
C GLN A 314 -17.20 3.97 -10.28
N ILE A 315 -16.61 4.67 -9.30
CA ILE A 315 -16.22 6.09 -9.42
C ILE A 315 -15.24 6.27 -10.59
N ALA A 316 -14.26 5.38 -10.73
CA ALA A 316 -13.29 5.44 -11.81
C ALA A 316 -13.93 5.19 -13.19
N ARG A 317 -14.79 4.18 -13.29
CA ARG A 317 -15.54 3.88 -14.53
C ARG A 317 -16.46 5.04 -14.91
N ASP A 318 -17.23 5.57 -13.97
CA ASP A 318 -18.18 6.66 -14.25
C ASP A 318 -17.47 7.97 -14.63
N THR A 319 -16.28 8.23 -14.08
CA THR A 319 -15.46 9.35 -14.53
C THR A 319 -15.09 9.22 -16.01
N VAL A 320 -14.65 8.02 -16.46
CA VAL A 320 -14.37 7.76 -17.88
C VAL A 320 -15.64 7.88 -18.73
N LYS A 321 -16.79 7.37 -18.25
CA LYS A 321 -18.08 7.51 -18.95
C LYS A 321 -18.47 8.98 -19.16
N ILE A 322 -18.35 9.81 -18.12
CA ILE A 322 -18.66 11.24 -18.20
C ILE A 322 -17.75 11.91 -19.23
N LEU A 323 -16.44 11.63 -19.19
CA LEU A 323 -15.49 12.15 -20.17
C LEU A 323 -15.85 11.73 -21.60
N ASN A 324 -16.16 10.45 -21.82
CA ASN A 324 -16.59 9.95 -23.13
C ASN A 324 -17.88 10.63 -23.63
N LYS A 325 -18.83 10.90 -22.73
CA LYS A 325 -20.10 11.57 -23.06
C LYS A 325 -19.91 13.01 -23.54
N ILE A 326 -18.90 13.70 -23.02
CA ILE A 326 -18.52 15.06 -23.45
C ILE A 326 -17.48 15.08 -24.58
N GLY A 327 -17.27 13.95 -25.25
CA GLY A 327 -16.37 13.83 -26.40
C GLY A 327 -14.89 13.67 -26.05
N ILE A 328 -14.53 13.49 -24.78
CA ILE A 328 -13.15 13.26 -24.35
C ILE A 328 -12.87 11.75 -24.27
N THR A 329 -11.84 11.30 -24.97
CA THR A 329 -11.29 9.94 -24.84
C THR A 329 -9.99 10.01 -24.04
N PRO A 330 -10.02 9.81 -22.71
CA PRO A 330 -8.86 10.05 -21.88
C PRO A 330 -7.80 8.94 -22.05
N VAL A 331 -6.56 9.32 -21.82
CA VAL A 331 -5.49 8.36 -21.55
C VAL A 331 -5.64 7.79 -20.15
N VAL A 332 -5.47 6.49 -20.00
CA VAL A 332 -5.36 5.81 -18.70
C VAL A 332 -4.09 4.98 -18.69
N LEU A 333 -3.34 5.04 -17.60
CA LEU A 333 -2.02 4.44 -17.49
C LEU A 333 -2.10 3.03 -16.89
N ASP A 334 -1.69 2.01 -17.65
CA ASP A 334 -1.62 0.62 -17.16
C ASP A 334 -0.54 0.39 -16.09
N GLN A 335 0.44 1.28 -16.03
CA GLN A 335 1.56 1.20 -15.09
C GLN A 335 1.47 2.25 -13.96
N GLU A 336 0.32 2.93 -13.85
CA GLU A 336 0.05 3.97 -12.85
C GLU A 336 0.39 3.53 -11.43
N LYS A 337 1.18 4.33 -10.72
CA LYS A 337 1.50 4.11 -9.30
C LYS A 337 0.65 5.00 -8.42
N CYS A 338 0.56 4.66 -7.13
CA CYS A 338 -0.05 5.50 -6.11
C CYS A 338 0.41 6.97 -6.19
N CYS A 339 -0.49 7.92 -5.91
CA CYS A 339 -0.16 9.34 -5.81
C CYS A 339 0.80 9.67 -4.64
N GLY A 340 0.93 8.77 -3.66
CA GLY A 340 1.82 8.99 -2.51
C GLY A 340 1.32 10.05 -1.52
N HIS A 341 0.05 10.47 -1.60
CA HIS A 341 -0.55 11.45 -0.69
C HIS A 341 -0.28 11.12 0.78
N ASP A 342 -0.59 9.88 1.20
CA ASP A 342 -0.40 9.45 2.58
C ASP A 342 1.06 9.50 3.02
N ALA A 343 1.99 9.13 2.14
CA ALA A 343 3.43 9.22 2.39
C ALA A 343 3.87 10.67 2.61
N LEU A 344 3.41 11.60 1.76
CA LEU A 344 3.69 13.02 1.91
C LEU A 344 3.10 13.61 3.20
N TYR A 345 1.92 13.15 3.63
CA TYR A 345 1.23 13.68 4.80
C TYR A 345 1.72 13.07 6.13
N SER A 346 2.23 11.84 6.07
CA SER A 346 2.88 11.17 7.21
C SER A 346 4.32 11.62 7.46
N GLY A 347 4.95 12.25 6.45
CA GLY A 347 6.33 12.73 6.49
C GLY A 347 7.32 11.85 5.73
N ASP A 348 6.88 10.76 5.10
CA ASP A 348 7.69 9.90 4.23
C ASP A 348 7.86 10.52 2.84
N CYS A 349 8.64 11.60 2.80
CA CYS A 349 8.92 12.37 1.60
C CYS A 349 9.66 11.56 0.50
N PRO A 350 10.66 10.71 0.80
CA PRO A 350 11.37 9.94 -0.23
C PRO A 350 10.44 9.00 -1.01
N THR A 351 9.53 8.31 -0.30
CA THR A 351 8.49 7.47 -0.92
C THR A 351 7.60 8.29 -1.85
N PHE A 352 7.12 9.47 -1.40
CA PHE A 352 6.32 10.36 -2.24
C PHE A 352 7.08 10.80 -3.50
N MET A 353 8.34 11.23 -3.38
CA MET A 353 9.13 11.69 -4.52
C MET A 353 9.35 10.57 -5.54
N SER A 354 9.67 9.36 -5.08
CA SER A 354 9.84 8.20 -5.95
C SER A 354 8.57 7.90 -6.75
N LEU A 355 7.40 7.93 -6.11
CA LEU A 355 6.11 7.73 -6.78
C LEU A 355 5.80 8.86 -7.77
N ALA A 356 5.99 10.11 -7.36
CA ALA A 356 5.74 11.28 -8.18
C ALA A 356 6.60 11.26 -9.46
N GLU A 357 7.90 11.00 -9.33
CA GLU A 357 8.81 10.91 -10.47
C GLU A 357 8.42 9.81 -11.45
N GLN A 358 8.07 8.62 -10.96
CA GLN A 358 7.63 7.50 -11.80
C GLN A 358 6.35 7.86 -12.57
N ASN A 359 5.36 8.42 -11.88
CA ASN A 359 4.11 8.85 -12.49
C ASN A 359 4.30 9.98 -13.51
N LEU A 360 5.10 11.01 -13.19
CA LEU A 360 5.38 12.11 -14.11
C LEU A 360 6.10 11.63 -15.38
N LYS A 361 7.04 10.69 -15.25
CA LYS A 361 7.70 10.05 -16.42
C LYS A 361 6.70 9.35 -17.33
N MET A 362 5.70 8.67 -16.76
CA MET A 362 4.65 8.01 -17.54
C MET A 362 3.70 9.01 -18.20
N ILE A 363 3.22 9.99 -17.44
CA ILE A 363 2.31 11.04 -17.94
C ILE A 363 2.95 11.78 -19.11
N LYS A 364 4.21 12.22 -19.00
CA LYS A 364 4.93 12.93 -20.07
C LYS A 364 5.00 12.13 -21.38
N LYS A 365 5.12 10.80 -21.33
CA LYS A 365 5.17 9.93 -22.52
C LYS A 365 3.84 9.86 -23.28
N THR A 366 2.72 10.20 -22.64
CA THR A 366 1.38 10.16 -23.25
C THR A 366 1.06 11.39 -24.11
N GLY A 367 1.79 12.49 -23.91
CA GLY A 367 1.47 13.79 -24.53
C GLY A 367 0.32 14.56 -23.87
N ALA A 368 -0.18 14.09 -22.72
CA ALA A 368 -1.24 14.76 -21.99
C ALA A 368 -0.82 16.14 -21.48
N LYS A 369 -1.70 17.12 -21.67
CA LYS A 369 -1.57 18.50 -21.17
C LYS A 369 -2.43 18.75 -19.93
N LYS A 370 -3.51 17.98 -19.77
CA LYS A 370 -4.46 18.09 -18.67
C LYS A 370 -4.61 16.74 -17.97
N VAL A 371 -4.51 16.75 -16.65
CA VAL A 371 -4.73 15.56 -15.82
C VAL A 371 -6.03 15.73 -15.03
N VAL A 372 -6.92 14.75 -15.15
CA VAL A 372 -8.21 14.69 -14.47
C VAL A 372 -8.10 13.75 -13.29
N PHE A 373 -8.60 14.17 -12.14
CA PHE A 373 -8.65 13.40 -10.90
C PHE A 373 -10.09 13.29 -10.43
N SER A 374 -10.49 12.11 -9.95
CA SER A 374 -11.79 11.89 -9.28
C SER A 374 -11.68 11.83 -7.75
N CYS A 375 -10.45 11.88 -7.22
CA CYS A 375 -10.14 11.84 -5.79
C CYS A 375 -9.33 13.07 -5.39
N ASN A 376 -9.68 13.69 -4.25
CA ASN A 376 -9.00 14.90 -3.77
C ASN A 376 -7.54 14.66 -3.38
N CYS A 377 -7.18 13.45 -2.94
CA CYS A 377 -5.83 13.09 -2.52
C CYS A 377 -4.83 13.20 -3.66
N SER A 378 -5.27 12.95 -4.91
CA SER A 378 -4.40 12.95 -6.09
C SER A 378 -4.00 14.36 -6.56
N ILE A 379 -4.68 15.42 -6.06
CA ILE A 379 -4.34 16.82 -6.36
C ILE A 379 -2.93 17.16 -5.85
N SER A 380 -2.46 16.50 -4.79
CA SER A 380 -1.11 16.70 -4.24
C SER A 380 0.03 16.33 -5.20
N CYS A 381 -0.23 15.56 -6.27
CA CYS A 381 0.76 15.25 -7.30
C CYS A 381 0.88 16.31 -8.40
N GLY A 382 -0.14 17.17 -8.55
CA GLY A 382 -0.21 18.16 -9.63
C GLY A 382 0.31 19.54 -9.23
N LYS A 383 0.66 19.74 -7.95
CA LYS A 383 1.32 20.92 -7.40
C LYS A 383 2.75 20.55 -7.06
#